data_AF-A0A7C1Q4N5-F1
#
_entry.id   AF-A0A7C1Q4N5-F1
#
_cell.length_a   1.000
_cell.length_b   1.000
_cell.length_c   1.000
_cell.angle_alpha   90.00
_cell.angle_beta   90.00
_cell.angle_gamma   90.00
#
_symmetry.space_group_name_H-M   'P 1'
#
loop_
_entity.id
_entity.type
_entity.pdbx_description
1 polymer ?
#
loop_
_entity_poly.entity_id
_entity_poly.type
_entity_poly.pdbx_seq_one_letter_code
_entity_poly.pdbx_strand_id
1 'polypeptide(L)'
;MGISTTYVKKLIIAATIATVAAHELGSLLSWYQNFTWYDTFVHTIGGFWVAVTVFGLLPRYVSNAKLHSALKEHTVRTLLYAVLVVALLWELFEFMVGQYITYTYNVSVLLQPGLGDTVLDIVAGLAGAAIAAIAIRRIK
;
A
#
# COMPACT_ATOMS: atom_id res chain seq x y z
N MET A 1 3.47 5.58 -26.83
CA MET A 1 4.48 4.73 -26.17
C MET A 1 3.79 3.92 -25.08
N GLY A 2 3.65 2.61 -25.29
CA GLY A 2 2.97 1.72 -24.34
C GLY A 2 4.01 1.01 -23.49
N ILE A 3 3.98 1.22 -22.18
CA ILE A 3 4.71 0.37 -21.24
C ILE A 3 4.22 -1.07 -21.48
N SER A 4 5.15 -2.01 -21.67
CA SER A 4 4.80 -3.39 -21.95
C SER A 4 3.97 -3.97 -20.80
N THR A 5 2.75 -4.42 -21.13
CA THR A 5 1.79 -4.96 -20.17
C THR A 5 2.35 -6.15 -19.40
N THR A 6 3.31 -6.87 -19.97
CA THR A 6 4.04 -7.96 -19.32
C THR A 6 4.90 -7.48 -18.16
N TYR A 7 5.59 -6.34 -18.29
CA TYR A 7 6.44 -5.81 -17.21
C TYR A 7 5.61 -5.32 -16.03
N VAL A 8 4.52 -4.61 -16.30
CA VAL A 8 3.60 -4.16 -15.24
C VAL A 8 3.00 -5.36 -14.49
N LYS A 9 2.61 -6.43 -15.21
CA LYS A 9 2.16 -7.67 -14.58
C LYS A 9 3.24 -8.30 -13.69
N LYS A 10 4.48 -8.41 -14.17
CA LYS A 10 5.60 -8.94 -13.37
C LYS A 10 5.84 -8.08 -12.12
N LEU A 11 5.77 -6.76 -12.26
CA LEU A 11 5.94 -5.83 -11.14
C LEU A 11 4.84 -5.98 -10.10
N ILE A 12 3.58 -6.11 -10.52
CA ILE A 12 2.46 -6.38 -9.61
C ILE A 12 2.69 -7.69 -8.86
N ILE A 13 3.03 -8.78 -9.56
CA ILE A 13 3.28 -10.08 -8.92
C ILE A 13 4.42 -9.99 -7.91
N ALA A 14 5.54 -9.37 -8.28
CA ALA A 14 6.68 -9.20 -7.39
C ALA A 14 6.33 -8.36 -6.16
N ALA A 15 5.59 -7.26 -6.34
CA ALA A 15 5.13 -6.41 -5.26
C ALA A 15 4.15 -7.16 -4.33
N THR A 16 3.22 -7.95 -4.88
CA THR A 16 2.31 -8.78 -4.08
C THR A 16 3.08 -9.78 -3.22
N ILE A 17 4.05 -10.49 -3.81
CA ILE A 17 4.90 -11.43 -3.06
C ILE A 17 5.67 -10.70 -1.97
N ALA A 18 6.24 -9.53 -2.27
CA ALA A 18 6.98 -8.74 -1.29
C ALA A 18 6.10 -8.27 -0.11
N THR A 19 4.90 -7.75 -0.40
CA THR A 19 3.95 -7.31 0.64
C THR A 19 3.52 -8.47 1.53
N VAL A 20 3.10 -9.59 0.93
CA VAL A 20 2.67 -10.78 1.69
C VAL A 20 3.83 -11.33 2.50
N ALA A 21 5.00 -11.51 1.89
CA ALA A 21 6.18 -12.02 2.60
C ALA A 21 6.59 -11.11 3.76
N ALA A 22 6.53 -9.78 3.60
CA ALA A 22 6.85 -8.85 4.68
C ALA A 22 5.86 -8.98 5.85
N HIS A 23 4.55 -9.03 5.61
CA HIS A 23 3.57 -9.25 6.69
C HIS A 23 3.77 -10.60 7.40
N GLU A 24 3.88 -11.69 6.64
CA GLU A 24 3.96 -13.04 7.20
C GLU A 24 5.28 -13.27 7.94
N LEU A 25 6.42 -12.90 7.35
CA LEU A 25 7.71 -13.03 8.02
C LEU A 25 7.79 -12.10 9.23
N GLY A 26 7.23 -10.90 9.12
CA GLY A 26 7.14 -9.97 10.22
C GLY A 26 6.45 -10.56 11.45
N SER A 27 5.36 -11.28 11.21
CA SER A 27 4.56 -11.93 12.24
C SER A 27 5.25 -13.19 12.78
N LEU A 28 5.70 -14.08 11.89
CA LEU A 28 6.32 -15.37 12.25
C LEU A 28 7.65 -15.22 12.98
N LEU A 29 8.43 -14.20 12.66
CA LEU A 29 9.75 -13.95 13.25
C LEU A 29 9.71 -12.84 14.32
N SER A 30 8.51 -12.39 14.69
CA SER A 30 8.28 -11.35 15.70
C SER A 30 9.02 -10.03 15.41
N TRP A 31 9.16 -9.66 14.13
CA TRP A 31 9.86 -8.44 13.73
C TRP A 31 9.08 -7.17 14.06
N TYR A 32 7.74 -7.22 14.05
CA TYR A 32 6.89 -6.11 14.51
C TYR A 32 7.17 -5.73 15.96
N GLN A 33 7.52 -6.70 16.81
CA GLN A 33 7.83 -6.47 18.22
C GLN A 33 9.30 -6.10 18.44
N ASN A 34 10.22 -6.65 17.64
CA ASN A 34 11.66 -6.49 17.85
C ASN A 34 12.27 -5.31 17.10
N PHE A 35 11.62 -4.81 16.04
CA PHE A 35 12.14 -3.73 15.20
C PHE A 35 11.09 -2.64 15.02
N THR A 36 11.29 -1.50 15.68
CA THR A 36 10.33 -0.39 15.71
C THR A 36 10.09 0.28 14.34
N TRP A 37 10.96 0.06 13.36
CA TRP A 37 10.81 0.59 12.00
C TRP A 37 10.11 -0.37 11.05
N TYR A 38 9.89 -1.62 11.49
CA TYR A 38 9.43 -2.69 10.61
C TYR A 38 8.03 -2.44 10.08
N ASP A 39 7.15 -1.96 10.94
CA ASP A 39 5.78 -1.65 10.58
C ASP A 39 5.72 -0.60 9.45
N THR A 40 6.31 0.57 9.68
CA THR A 40 6.46 1.63 8.67
C THR A 40 7.14 1.16 7.37
N PHE A 41 8.10 0.22 7.46
CA PHE A 41 8.71 -0.41 6.28
C PHE A 41 7.70 -1.24 5.48
N VAL A 42 6.88 -2.06 6.15
CA VAL A 42 5.81 -2.83 5.53
C VAL A 42 4.79 -1.89 4.87
N HIS A 43 4.42 -0.79 5.53
CA HIS A 43 3.52 0.23 4.96
C HIS A 43 4.10 0.88 3.70
N THR A 44 5.41 1.10 3.64
CA THR A 44 6.08 1.58 2.42
C THR A 44 5.94 0.57 1.27
N ILE A 45 6.15 -0.73 1.53
CA ILE A 45 5.98 -1.79 0.53
C ILE A 45 4.51 -1.89 0.11
N GLY A 46 3.57 -1.82 1.06
CA GLY A 46 2.14 -1.82 0.81
C GLY A 46 1.70 -0.67 -0.10
N GLY A 47 2.15 0.55 0.19
CA GLY A 47 1.88 1.72 -0.64
C GLY A 47 2.44 1.59 -2.06
N PHE A 48 3.65 1.03 -2.20
CA PHE A 48 4.21 0.69 -3.52
C PHE A 48 3.33 -0.32 -4.26
N TRP A 49 2.93 -1.40 -3.60
CA TRP A 49 2.09 -2.46 -4.16
C TRP A 49 0.72 -1.94 -4.63
N VAL A 50 0.03 -1.15 -3.81
CA VAL A 50 -1.25 -0.53 -4.18
C VAL A 50 -1.07 0.36 -5.41
N ALA A 51 -0.04 1.20 -5.44
CA ALA A 51 0.20 2.11 -6.56
C ALA A 51 0.46 1.36 -7.88
N VAL A 52 1.31 0.32 -7.88
CA VAL A 52 1.56 -0.45 -9.12
C VAL A 52 0.33 -1.26 -9.56
N THR A 53 -0.47 -1.73 -8.60
CA THR A 53 -1.72 -2.46 -8.86
C THR A 53 -2.76 -1.55 -9.49
N VAL A 54 -2.99 -0.37 -8.92
CA VAL A 54 -3.89 0.65 -9.47
C VAL A 54 -3.42 1.07 -10.86
N PHE A 55 -2.12 1.34 -11.04
CA PHE A 55 -1.58 1.71 -12.35
C PHE A 55 -1.86 0.65 -13.43
N GLY A 56 -1.64 -0.63 -13.12
CA GLY A 56 -1.79 -1.72 -14.10
C GLY A 56 -3.23 -2.16 -14.35
N LEU A 57 -4.14 -1.94 -13.40
CA LEU A 57 -5.51 -2.43 -13.46
C LEU A 57 -6.54 -1.35 -13.78
N LEU A 58 -6.39 -0.13 -13.26
CA LEU A 58 -7.36 0.96 -13.43
C LEU A 58 -7.74 1.22 -14.89
N PRO A 59 -6.81 1.21 -15.87
CA PRO A 59 -7.15 1.36 -17.29
C PRO A 59 -8.16 0.35 -17.85
N ARG A 60 -8.28 -0.84 -17.24
CA ARG A 60 -9.21 -1.91 -17.67
C ARG A 60 -10.63 -1.70 -17.17
N TYR A 61 -10.79 -0.95 -16.08
CA TYR A 61 -12.09 -0.71 -15.44
C TYR A 61 -12.68 0.66 -15.77
N VAL A 62 -11.88 1.55 -16.37
CA VAL A 62 -12.33 2.87 -16.82
C VAL A 62 -12.67 2.83 -18.31
N SER A 63 -13.96 2.68 -18.63
CA SER A 63 -14.48 2.69 -20.02
C SER A 63 -14.62 4.09 -20.61
N ASN A 64 -14.72 5.12 -19.77
CA ASN A 64 -14.84 6.50 -20.21
C ASN A 64 -13.48 7.04 -20.69
N ALA A 65 -13.36 7.30 -22.00
CA ALA A 65 -12.11 7.76 -22.62
C ALA A 65 -11.58 9.11 -22.07
N LYS A 66 -12.48 10.04 -21.71
CA LYS A 66 -12.09 11.33 -21.12
C LYS A 66 -11.49 11.14 -19.72
N LEU A 67 -12.16 10.33 -18.89
CA LEU A 67 -11.67 9.98 -17.56
C LEU A 67 -10.34 9.22 -17.65
N HIS A 68 -10.23 8.26 -18.56
CA HIS A 68 -9.00 7.52 -18.81
C HIS A 68 -7.84 8.46 -19.17
N SER A 69 -8.07 9.42 -20.06
CA SER A 69 -7.06 10.41 -20.45
C SER A 69 -6.63 11.27 -19.26
N ALA A 70 -7.59 11.76 -18.46
CA ALA A 70 -7.31 12.59 -17.29
C ALA A 70 -6.49 11.84 -16.22
N LEU A 71 -6.83 10.58 -15.94
CA LEU A 71 -6.09 9.73 -14.99
C LEU A 71 -4.65 9.45 -15.48
N LYS A 72 -4.46 9.36 -16.80
CA LYS A 72 -3.14 9.20 -17.40
C LYS A 72 -2.32 10.50 -17.34
N GLU A 73 -2.94 11.64 -17.58
CA GLU A 73 -2.27 12.95 -17.47
C GLU A 73 -1.86 13.25 -16.02
N HIS A 74 -2.64 12.79 -15.05
CA HIS A 74 -2.45 13.06 -13.63
C HIS A 74 -2.06 11.83 -12.82
N THR A 75 -1.37 10.87 -13.46
CA THR A 75 -1.07 9.56 -12.87
C THR A 75 -0.48 9.63 -11.47
N VAL A 76 0.48 10.52 -11.20
CA VAL A 76 1.06 10.64 -9.84
C VAL A 76 0.00 10.99 -8.81
N ARG A 77 -0.86 11.98 -9.09
CA ARG A 77 -1.94 12.38 -8.18
C ARG A 77 -2.95 11.25 -7.99
N THR A 78 -3.34 10.59 -9.08
CA THR A 78 -4.24 9.42 -9.03
C THR A 78 -3.68 8.33 -8.12
N LEU A 79 -2.39 8.01 -8.23
CA LEU A 79 -1.75 6.99 -7.40
C LEU A 79 -1.67 7.40 -5.93
N LEU A 80 -1.28 8.66 -5.65
CA LEU A 80 -1.24 9.17 -4.27
C LEU A 80 -2.61 9.12 -3.60
N TYR A 81 -3.69 9.52 -4.30
CA TYR A 81 -5.04 9.45 -3.74
C TYR A 81 -5.50 8.01 -3.52
N ALA A 82 -5.23 7.10 -4.46
CA ALA A 82 -5.59 5.71 -4.30
C ALA A 82 -4.88 5.08 -3.09
N VAL A 83 -3.59 5.35 -2.91
CA VAL A 83 -2.83 4.87 -1.76
C VAL A 83 -3.30 5.52 -0.46
N LEU A 84 -3.60 6.82 -0.44
CA LEU A 84 -4.15 7.49 0.74
C LEU A 84 -5.43 6.81 1.24
N VAL A 85 -6.35 6.50 0.33
CA VAL A 85 -7.60 5.81 0.68
C VAL A 85 -7.32 4.42 1.25
N VAL A 86 -6.45 3.63 0.61
CA VAL A 86 -6.14 2.28 1.10
C VAL A 86 -5.40 2.32 2.44
N ALA A 87 -4.45 3.24 2.63
CA ALA A 87 -3.73 3.42 3.89
C ALA A 87 -4.71 3.78 5.02
N LEU A 88 -5.61 4.74 4.81
CA LEU A 88 -6.63 5.09 5.79
C LEU A 88 -7.55 3.90 6.14
N LEU A 89 -7.93 3.10 5.14
CA LEU A 89 -8.75 1.91 5.38
C LEU A 89 -7.99 0.83 6.15
N TRP A 90 -6.68 0.69 5.93
CA TRP A 90 -5.83 -0.25 6.65
C TRP A 90 -5.68 0.14 8.12
N GLU A 91 -5.36 1.40 8.40
CA GLU A 91 -5.30 1.95 9.76
C GLU A 91 -6.63 1.80 10.51
N LEU A 92 -7.74 2.06 9.81
CA LEU A 92 -9.07 1.87 10.38
C LEU A 92 -9.32 0.38 10.67
N PHE A 93 -8.87 -0.52 9.79
CA PHE A 93 -8.96 -1.96 10.01
C PHE A 93 -8.16 -2.39 11.25
N GLU A 94 -6.91 -1.96 11.40
CA GLU A 94 -6.07 -2.29 12.57
C GLU A 94 -6.68 -1.77 13.87
N PHE A 95 -7.17 -0.52 13.85
CA PHE A 95 -7.90 0.03 14.98
C PHE A 95 -9.13 -0.82 15.33
N MET A 96 -10.00 -1.10 14.35
CA MET A 96 -11.24 -1.87 14.59
C MET A 96 -10.97 -3.29 15.08
N VAL A 97 -10.00 -3.99 14.49
CA VAL A 97 -9.63 -5.35 14.91
C VAL A 97 -9.01 -5.32 16.31
N GLY A 98 -8.15 -4.35 16.60
CA GLY A 98 -7.56 -4.17 17.92
C GLY A 98 -8.63 -3.94 19.00
N GLN A 99 -9.62 -3.08 18.73
CA GLN A 99 -10.75 -2.85 19.62
C GLN A 99 -11.60 -4.11 19.80
N TYR A 100 -11.92 -4.80 18.70
CA TYR A 100 -12.72 -6.02 18.73
C TYR A 100 -12.07 -7.10 19.60
N ILE A 101 -10.78 -7.39 19.38
CA ILE A 101 -10.05 -8.39 20.16
C ILE A 101 -10.00 -8.01 21.64
N THR A 102 -9.71 -6.75 21.94
CA THR A 102 -9.65 -6.25 23.32
C THR A 102 -10.99 -6.43 24.03
N TYR A 103 -12.08 -6.06 23.36
CA TYR A 103 -13.43 -6.20 23.91
C TYR A 103 -13.87 -7.65 24.08
N THR A 104 -13.61 -8.52 23.09
CA THR A 104 -14.10 -9.90 23.09
C THR A 104 -13.30 -10.83 24.01
N TYR A 105 -11.99 -10.66 24.07
CA TYR A 105 -11.09 -11.60 24.76
C TYR A 105 -10.46 -11.02 26.03
N ASN A 106 -10.71 -9.74 26.33
CA ASN A 106 -10.14 -9.04 27.49
C ASN A 106 -8.60 -9.10 27.52
N VAL A 107 -7.98 -9.03 26.34
CA VAL A 107 -6.52 -8.98 26.16
C VAL A 107 -6.16 -7.73 25.37
N SER A 108 -5.09 -7.03 25.76
CA SER A 108 -4.60 -5.90 24.98
C SER A 108 -3.76 -6.41 23.81
N VAL A 109 -4.16 -6.07 22.59
CA VAL A 109 -3.35 -6.27 21.37
C VAL A 109 -2.89 -4.92 20.85
N LEU A 110 -1.58 -4.79 20.65
CA LEU A 110 -0.96 -3.58 20.12
C LEU A 110 -0.91 -3.64 18.59
N LEU A 111 -2.08 -3.58 17.94
CA LEU A 111 -2.19 -3.48 16.48
C LEU A 111 -2.13 -2.03 16.00
N GLN A 112 -2.53 -1.09 16.86
CA GLN A 112 -2.54 0.35 16.57
C GLN A 112 -2.00 1.07 17.82
N PRO A 113 -0.69 1.38 17.88
CA PRO A 113 -0.02 1.97 19.03
C PRO A 113 -0.46 3.40 19.36
N GLY A 114 -0.95 4.17 18.38
CA GLY A 114 -1.46 5.52 18.60
C GLY A 114 -1.38 6.40 17.36
N LEU A 115 -1.93 7.62 17.46
CA LEU A 115 -2.08 8.53 16.31
C LEU A 115 -0.76 8.83 15.57
N GLY A 116 0.36 8.91 16.30
CA GLY A 116 1.67 9.17 15.70
C GLY A 116 2.12 8.07 14.74
N ASP A 117 1.80 6.81 15.07
CA ASP A 117 2.06 5.63 14.25
C ASP A 117 1.24 5.70 12.97
N THR A 118 -0.09 5.80 13.12
CA THR A 118 -1.03 5.95 12.01
C THR A 118 -0.65 7.05 11.01
N VAL A 119 -0.22 8.22 11.50
CA VAL A 119 0.22 9.30 10.61
C VAL A 119 1.52 8.92 9.88
N LEU A 120 2.47 8.30 10.58
CA LEU A 120 3.72 7.84 10.00
C LEU A 120 3.49 6.77 8.92
N ASP A 121 2.58 5.84 9.16
CA ASP A 121 2.30 4.71 8.27
C ASP A 121 1.52 5.13 7.03
N ILE A 122 0.62 6.10 7.15
CA ILE A 122 0.01 6.79 6.00
C ILE A 122 1.09 7.50 5.17
N VAL A 123 2.00 8.24 5.81
CA VAL A 123 3.10 8.92 5.11
C VAL A 123 4.04 7.93 4.43
N ALA A 124 4.34 6.81 5.06
CA ALA A 124 5.14 5.73 4.51
C ALA A 124 4.48 5.07 3.30
N GLY A 125 3.18 4.81 3.37
CA GLY A 125 2.38 4.37 2.22
C GLY A 125 2.48 5.35 1.05
N LEU A 126 2.32 6.65 1.30
CA LEU A 126 2.47 7.69 0.27
C LEU A 126 3.90 7.76 -0.30
N ALA A 127 4.92 7.53 0.51
CA ALA A 127 6.30 7.42 0.05
C ALA A 127 6.47 6.22 -0.89
N GLY A 128 5.90 5.06 -0.54
CA GLY A 128 5.83 3.88 -1.41
C GLY A 128 5.17 4.18 -2.76
N ALA A 129 4.07 4.93 -2.74
CA ALA A 129 3.37 5.38 -3.95
C ALA A 129 4.26 6.28 -4.84
N ALA A 130 5.02 7.20 -4.24
CA ALA A 130 5.95 8.06 -4.94
C ALA A 130 7.10 7.26 -5.59
N ILE A 131 7.64 6.26 -4.88
CA ILE A 131 8.65 5.33 -5.41
C ILE A 131 8.08 4.55 -6.60
N ALA A 132 6.87 4.02 -6.50
CA ALA A 132 6.20 3.33 -7.59
C ALA A 132 6.03 4.23 -8.81
N ALA A 133 5.61 5.47 -8.62
CA ALA A 133 5.46 6.43 -9.71
C ALA A 133 6.80 6.73 -10.43
N ILE A 134 7.90 6.83 -9.69
CA ILE A 134 9.25 6.98 -10.26
C ILE A 134 9.65 5.71 -11.03
N ALA A 135 9.45 4.53 -10.45
CA ALA A 135 9.77 3.25 -11.07
C ALA A 135 9.03 3.08 -12.40
N ILE A 136 7.72 3.33 -12.41
CA ILE A 136 6.86 3.27 -13.61
C ILE A 136 7.36 4.22 -14.70
N ARG A 137 7.74 5.46 -14.35
CA ARG A 137 8.26 6.46 -15.31
C ARG A 137 9.61 6.09 -15.92
N ARG A 138 10.41 5.27 -15.22
CA ARG A 138 11.73 4.82 -15.68
C ARG A 138 11.67 3.58 -16.57
N ILE A 139 10.56 2.84 -16.55
CA ILE A 139 10.31 1.72 -17.46
C ILE A 139 9.87 2.33 -18.81
N LYS A 140 10.87 2.66 -19.64
CA LYS A 140 10.68 2.98 -21.06
C LYS A 140 10.75 1.73 -21.91
#